data_AF-A0A067ESB2-F1
#
_entry.id   AF-A0A067ESB2-F1
#
_cell.length_a   1.000
_cell.length_b   1.000
_cell.length_c   1.000
_cell.angle_alpha   90.00
_cell.angle_beta   90.00
_cell.angle_gamma   90.00
#
_symmetry.space_group_name_H-M   'P 1'
#
loop_
_entity.id
_entity.type
_entity.pdbx_description
1 polymer ?
#
loop_
_entity_poly.entity_id
_entity_poly.type
_entity_poly.pdbx_seq_one_letter_code
_entity_poly.pdbx_strand_id
1 'polypeptide(L)'
;MNIVGTLCVYAAICKHEGFPLLFPGTKETWEGFSEYSDADLIAEQEIWAAVDPNARNEAFNCTNGDVFKWKHLWKVLAEQFEIENYGFGDEKGSERVRLEEIMKGKESVWEEIVRENQLQPTKLNEVAVWSYADMVMNVGAGYSVSMNKSKEHGFLGFRNSKNSFVAWIGRLKSHRIVP
;
A
#
# COMPACT_ATOMS: atom_id res chain seq x y z
N MET A 1 4.26 -2.08 -8.73
CA MET A 1 4.53 -2.91 -7.53
C MET A 1 3.40 -2.69 -6.54
N ASN A 2 3.04 -3.69 -5.71
CA ASN A 2 1.85 -3.61 -4.86
C ASN A 2 2.21 -3.36 -3.40
N ILE A 3 2.10 -2.10 -2.95
CA ILE A 3 2.33 -1.73 -1.55
C ILE A 3 1.26 -2.28 -0.61
N VAL A 4 -0.01 -2.30 -1.04
CA VAL A 4 -1.14 -2.75 -0.22
C VAL A 4 -0.97 -4.23 0.17
N GLY A 5 -0.54 -5.07 -0.77
CA GLY A 5 -0.22 -6.47 -0.53
C GLY A 5 0.83 -6.66 0.56
N THR A 6 1.99 -6.03 0.41
CA THR A 6 3.08 -6.10 1.40
C THR A 6 2.62 -5.66 2.79
N LEU A 7 1.83 -4.58 2.89
CA LEU A 7 1.32 -4.11 4.18
C LEU A 7 0.27 -5.03 4.80
N CYS A 8 -0.57 -5.68 3.99
CA CYS A 8 -1.52 -6.69 4.47
C CYS A 8 -0.80 -7.91 5.04
N VAL A 9 0.26 -8.38 4.38
CA VAL A 9 1.07 -9.50 4.88
C VAL A 9 1.76 -9.12 6.19
N TYR A 10 2.32 -7.91 6.27
CA TYR A 10 2.89 -7.40 7.51
C TYR A 10 1.85 -7.36 8.65
N ALA A 11 0.65 -6.83 8.38
CA ALA A 11 -0.42 -6.77 9.36
C ALA A 11 -0.90 -8.17 9.80
N ALA A 12 -1.01 -9.11 8.87
CA ALA A 12 -1.36 -10.50 9.19
C ALA A 12 -0.32 -11.14 10.12
N ILE A 13 0.98 -10.93 9.87
CA ILE A 13 2.06 -11.43 10.74
C ILE A 13 2.00 -10.77 12.13
N CYS A 14 1.84 -9.44 12.20
CA CYS A 14 1.66 -8.75 13.48
C CYS A 14 0.48 -9.31 14.28
N LYS A 15 -0.67 -9.52 13.61
CA LYS A 15 -1.87 -10.09 14.25
C LYS A 15 -1.61 -11.52 14.76
N HIS A 16 -0.95 -12.35 13.96
CA HIS A 16 -0.63 -13.75 14.32
C HIS A 16 0.30 -13.83 15.53
N GLU A 17 1.33 -12.99 15.57
CA GLU A 17 2.33 -13.00 16.65
C GLU A 17 1.95 -12.12 17.86
N GLY A 18 0.81 -11.43 17.81
CA GLY A 18 0.37 -10.51 18.85
C GLY A 18 1.25 -9.26 19.00
N PHE A 19 1.97 -8.88 17.95
CA PHE A 19 2.83 -7.70 17.91
C PHE A 19 2.07 -6.44 17.47
N PRO A 20 2.51 -5.25 17.93
CA PRO A 20 1.95 -4.00 17.45
C PRO A 20 2.19 -3.80 15.95
N LEU A 21 1.24 -3.14 15.28
CA LEU A 21 1.39 -2.70 13.89
C LEU A 21 2.10 -1.34 13.87
N LEU A 22 3.43 -1.37 13.95
CA LEU A 22 4.26 -0.17 13.96
C LEU A 22 4.54 0.32 12.55
N PHE A 23 4.41 1.62 12.32
CA PHE A 23 4.73 2.25 11.04
C PHE A 23 6.24 2.18 10.76
N PRO A 24 6.68 1.51 9.68
CA PRO A 24 8.10 1.27 9.39
C PRO A 24 8.68 2.36 8.46
N GLY A 25 8.53 3.63 8.87
CA GLY A 25 8.93 4.77 8.05
C GLY A 25 9.26 6.01 8.87
N THR A 26 9.52 7.12 8.18
CA THR A 26 9.92 8.38 8.83
C THR A 26 8.72 9.19 9.31
N LYS A 27 8.98 10.14 10.22
CA LYS A 27 7.96 11.06 10.74
C LYS A 27 7.40 11.95 9.62
N GLU A 28 8.24 12.33 8.67
CA GLU A 28 7.86 13.12 7.49
C GLU A 28 6.85 12.36 6.63
N THR A 29 7.06 11.07 6.37
CA THR A 29 6.09 10.25 5.62
C THR A 29 4.80 10.02 6.42
N TRP A 30 4.90 9.85 7.73
CA TRP A 30 3.75 9.65 8.62
C TRP A 30 2.82 10.87 8.70
N GLU A 31 3.40 12.07 8.85
CA GLU A 31 2.68 13.33 9.00
C GLU A 31 2.41 14.06 7.68
N GLY A 32 3.22 13.79 6.66
CA GLY A 32 3.16 14.41 5.35
C GLY A 32 2.00 13.93 4.49
N PHE A 33 1.79 14.63 3.38
CA PHE A 33 0.87 14.18 2.34
C PHE A 33 1.56 13.19 1.41
N SER A 34 0.81 12.16 1.04
CA SER A 34 1.19 11.13 0.08
C SER A 34 0.06 10.92 -0.92
N GLU A 35 0.40 10.33 -2.05
CA GLU A 35 -0.51 9.93 -3.12
C GLU A 35 -0.14 8.52 -3.59
N TYR A 36 -1.08 7.82 -4.20
CA TYR A 36 -0.78 6.60 -4.93
C TYR A 36 -1.75 6.45 -6.11
N SER A 37 -1.52 5.42 -6.92
CA SER A 37 -2.27 5.14 -8.13
C SER A 37 -2.96 3.79 -7.99
N ASP A 38 -4.30 3.81 -8.01
CA ASP A 38 -5.14 2.62 -8.05
C ASP A 38 -4.89 1.85 -9.36
N ALA A 39 -4.78 0.52 -9.27
CA ALA A 39 -4.43 -0.30 -10.43
C ALA A 39 -5.53 -0.34 -11.50
N ASP A 40 -6.80 -0.27 -11.11
CA ASP A 40 -7.92 -0.21 -12.06
C ASP A 40 -7.96 1.18 -12.72
N LEU A 41 -7.65 2.26 -11.98
CA LEU A 41 -7.54 3.62 -12.55
C LEU A 41 -6.37 3.73 -13.55
N ILE A 42 -5.23 3.11 -13.25
CA ILE A 42 -4.09 3.02 -14.19
C ILE A 42 -4.55 2.33 -15.48
N ALA A 43 -5.23 1.18 -15.37
CA ALA A 43 -5.73 0.44 -16.53
C ALA A 43 -6.74 1.29 -17.33
N GLU A 44 -7.65 2.01 -16.66
CA GLU A 44 -8.57 2.96 -17.30
C GLU A 44 -7.84 4.05 -18.07
N GLN A 45 -6.76 4.61 -17.51
CA GLN A 45 -5.97 5.65 -18.18
C GLN A 45 -5.18 5.11 -19.38
N GLU A 46 -4.62 3.90 -19.28
CA GLU A 46 -3.96 3.24 -20.40
C GLU A 46 -4.95 2.94 -21.54
N ILE A 47 -6.14 2.44 -21.20
CA ILE A 47 -7.22 2.21 -22.18
C ILE A 47 -7.63 3.53 -22.84
N TRP A 48 -7.85 4.58 -22.04
CA TRP A 48 -8.14 5.91 -22.55
C TRP A 48 -7.06 6.40 -23.53
N ALA A 49 -5.79 6.30 -23.15
CA ALA A 49 -4.68 6.73 -23.98
C ALA A 49 -4.55 5.94 -25.29
N ALA A 50 -4.96 4.67 -25.29
CA ALA A 50 -4.96 3.83 -26.47
C ALA A 50 -6.07 4.18 -27.49
N VAL A 51 -7.22 4.70 -27.03
CA VAL A 51 -8.41 4.91 -27.87
C VAL A 51 -8.69 6.37 -28.19
N ASP A 52 -8.30 7.31 -27.33
CA ASP A 52 -8.60 8.73 -27.48
C ASP A 52 -7.54 9.43 -28.36
N PRO A 53 -7.94 10.07 -29.49
CA PRO A 53 -7.02 10.84 -30.31
C PRO A 53 -6.29 11.96 -29.57
N ASN A 54 -6.88 12.56 -28.53
CA ASN A 54 -6.29 13.64 -27.74
C ASN A 54 -5.14 13.17 -26.83
N ALA A 55 -4.98 11.85 -26.65
CA ALA A 55 -3.97 11.26 -25.78
C ALA A 55 -2.75 10.70 -26.55
N ARG A 56 -2.78 10.71 -27.89
CA ARG A 56 -1.74 10.07 -28.71
C ARG A 56 -0.40 10.79 -28.59
N ASN A 57 0.68 10.01 -28.54
CA ASN A 57 2.08 10.49 -28.52
C ASN A 57 2.40 11.41 -27.33
N GLU A 58 1.70 11.24 -26.22
CA GLU A 58 1.87 12.05 -25.02
C GLU A 58 2.26 11.18 -23.81
N ALA A 59 3.11 11.72 -22.95
CA ALA A 59 3.37 11.17 -21.63
C ALA A 59 2.42 11.81 -20.60
N PHE A 60 1.74 11.00 -19.79
CA PHE A 60 0.83 11.45 -18.74
C PHE A 60 1.20 10.86 -17.39
N ASN A 61 1.05 11.64 -16.33
CA ASN A 61 1.04 11.12 -14.97
C ASN A 61 -0.28 10.38 -14.70
N CYS A 62 -0.26 9.47 -13.73
CA CYS A 62 -1.44 8.77 -13.23
C CYS A 62 -1.39 8.73 -11.70
N THR A 63 -2.29 9.45 -11.02
CA THR A 63 -2.57 9.30 -9.59
C THR A 63 -4.07 9.35 -9.36
N ASN A 64 -4.50 8.96 -8.16
CA ASN A 64 -5.91 8.95 -7.78
C ASN A 64 -6.60 10.31 -7.84
N GLY A 65 -5.84 11.42 -7.88
CA GLY A 65 -6.37 12.78 -7.92
C GLY A 65 -6.68 13.37 -6.54
N ASP A 66 -6.38 12.65 -5.46
CA ASP A 66 -6.43 13.12 -4.07
C ASP A 66 -5.09 12.87 -3.34
N VAL A 67 -5.00 13.34 -2.10
CA VAL A 67 -3.87 13.10 -1.20
C VAL A 67 -4.37 12.51 0.12
N PHE A 68 -3.52 11.74 0.78
CA PHE A 68 -3.79 11.18 2.11
C PHE A 68 -2.57 11.35 3.02
N LYS A 69 -2.73 11.02 4.30
CA LYS A 69 -1.60 10.85 5.23
C LYS A 69 -1.53 9.40 5.67
N TRP A 70 -0.33 8.85 5.74
CA TRP A 70 -0.15 7.45 6.15
C TRP A 70 -0.77 7.15 7.51
N LYS A 71 -0.73 8.10 8.46
CA LYS A 71 -1.41 7.93 9.76
C LYS A 71 -2.89 7.58 9.70
N HIS A 72 -3.58 8.06 8.66
CA HIS A 72 -5.00 7.75 8.47
C HIS A 72 -5.21 6.38 7.83
N LEU A 73 -4.41 6.02 6.82
CA LEU A 73 -4.49 4.69 6.21
C LEU A 73 -3.97 3.58 7.14
N TRP A 74 -3.02 3.90 8.01
CA TRP A 74 -2.50 2.96 9.01
C TRP A 74 -3.57 2.54 10.02
N LYS A 75 -4.38 3.50 10.47
CA LYS A 75 -5.58 3.22 11.27
C LYS A 75 -6.54 2.30 10.51
N VAL A 76 -6.80 2.57 9.23
CA VAL A 76 -7.66 1.72 8.40
C VAL A 76 -7.10 0.30 8.31
N LEU A 77 -5.79 0.14 8.07
CA LEU A 77 -5.14 -1.16 8.01
C LEU A 77 -5.29 -1.93 9.33
N ALA A 78 -5.04 -1.26 10.46
CA ALA A 78 -5.20 -1.83 11.79
C ALA A 78 -6.65 -2.29 12.04
N GLU A 79 -7.64 -1.49 11.64
CA GLU A 79 -9.06 -1.85 11.73
C GLU A 79 -9.40 -3.07 10.85
N GLN A 80 -8.86 -3.16 9.63
CA GLN A 80 -9.10 -4.30 8.71
C GLN A 80 -8.49 -5.62 9.20
N PHE A 81 -7.49 -5.58 10.08
CA PHE A 81 -6.83 -6.75 10.67
C PHE A 81 -7.10 -6.90 12.17
N GLU A 82 -7.99 -6.07 12.73
CA GLU A 82 -8.39 -6.09 14.14
C GLU A 82 -7.19 -6.00 15.11
N ILE A 83 -6.27 -5.08 14.83
CA ILE A 83 -5.10 -4.80 15.66
C ILE A 83 -5.34 -3.52 16.46
N GLU A 84 -5.34 -3.61 17.79
CA GLU A 84 -5.59 -2.44 18.65
C GLU A 84 -4.35 -1.57 18.84
N ASN A 85 -3.17 -2.18 18.96
CA ASN A 85 -1.91 -1.47 19.15
C ASN A 85 -1.24 -1.18 17.81
N TYR A 86 -1.41 0.04 17.31
CA TYR A 86 -0.84 0.50 16.05
C TYR A 86 -0.38 1.95 16.14
N GLY A 87 0.54 2.35 15.27
CA GLY A 87 0.91 3.76 15.13
C GLY A 87 2.37 3.96 14.76
N PHE A 88 2.81 5.20 14.90
CA PHE A 88 4.22 5.55 14.78
C PHE A 88 4.95 5.17 16.07
N GLY A 89 6.01 4.37 15.97
CA GLY A 89 6.87 4.05 17.11
C GLY A 89 7.55 5.30 17.69
N ASP A 90 8.02 5.21 18.92
CA ASP A 90 8.69 6.26 19.67
C ASP A 90 9.77 6.95 18.82
N GLU A 91 9.95 8.28 18.96
CA GLU A 91 10.81 9.11 18.08
C GLU A 91 12.28 8.65 17.94
N LYS A 92 12.75 7.72 18.78
CA LYS A 92 14.10 7.12 18.70
C LYS A 92 14.14 5.76 17.99
N GLY A 93 12.99 5.12 17.80
CA GLY A 93 12.87 3.73 17.34
C GLY A 93 12.35 3.56 15.92
N SER A 94 11.40 4.37 15.47
CA SER A 94 10.71 4.19 14.17
C SER A 94 11.58 4.51 12.95
N GLU A 95 12.47 5.51 13.01
CA GLU A 95 13.39 5.87 11.92
C GLU A 95 14.40 4.75 11.55
N ARG A 96 14.47 3.67 12.33
CA ARG A 96 15.40 2.55 12.12
C ARG A 96 14.74 1.21 11.82
N VAL A 97 13.40 1.11 11.84
CA VAL A 97 12.72 -0.16 11.57
C VAL A 97 12.53 -0.35 10.07
N ARG A 98 13.34 -1.24 9.49
CA ARG A 98 13.19 -1.70 8.10
C ARG A 98 12.39 -3.00 8.08
N LEU A 99 11.29 -3.03 7.33
CA LEU A 99 10.49 -4.24 7.14
C LEU A 99 11.34 -5.38 6.63
N GLU A 100 12.28 -5.11 5.72
CA GLU A 100 13.17 -6.15 5.18
C GLU A 100 14.00 -6.84 6.27
N GLU A 101 14.42 -6.10 7.30
CA GLU A 101 15.18 -6.64 8.41
C GLU A 101 14.29 -7.40 9.40
N ILE A 102 13.13 -6.84 9.77
CA ILE A 102 12.25 -7.45 10.78
C ILE A 102 11.42 -8.62 10.24
N MET A 103 11.18 -8.68 8.92
CA MET A 103 10.46 -9.78 8.28
C MET A 103 11.38 -10.92 7.85
N LYS A 104 12.70 -10.75 7.99
CA LYS A 104 13.67 -11.81 7.70
C LYS A 104 13.43 -13.02 8.60
N GLY A 105 13.31 -14.21 8.03
CA GLY A 105 13.09 -15.44 8.80
C GLY A 105 11.62 -15.69 9.16
N LYS A 106 10.67 -14.87 8.68
CA LYS A 106 9.23 -15.05 8.93
C LYS A 106 8.55 -16.00 7.93
N GLU A 107 9.30 -16.72 7.11
CA GLU A 107 8.76 -17.64 6.11
C GLU A 107 7.92 -18.74 6.76
N SER A 108 8.39 -19.36 7.84
CA SER A 108 7.63 -20.40 8.55
C SER A 108 6.37 -19.84 9.23
N VAL A 109 6.42 -18.61 9.72
CA VAL A 109 5.25 -17.92 10.30
C VAL A 109 4.19 -17.67 9.22
N TRP A 110 4.61 -17.26 8.03
CA TRP A 110 3.70 -17.10 6.90
C TRP A 110 3.08 -18.42 6.45
N GLU A 111 3.87 -19.49 6.37
CA GLU A 111 3.37 -20.83 6.06
C GLU A 111 2.31 -21.31 7.07
N GLU A 112 2.49 -21.00 8.35
CA GLU A 112 1.52 -21.26 9.41
C GLU A 112 0.23 -20.46 9.19
N ILE A 113 0.33 -19.15 8.96
CA ILE A 113 -0.82 -18.28 8.65
C ILE A 113 -1.61 -18.81 7.45
N VAL A 114 -0.91 -19.20 6.37
CA VAL A 114 -1.52 -19.75 5.16
C VAL A 114 -2.29 -21.04 5.47
N ARG A 115 -1.69 -21.95 6.24
CA ARG A 115 -2.31 -23.23 6.62
C ARG A 115 -3.54 -23.01 7.51
N GLU A 116 -3.44 -22.18 8.53
CA GLU A 116 -4.50 -22.00 9.53
C GLU A 116 -5.70 -21.25 8.99
N ASN A 117 -5.47 -20.28 8.11
CA ASN A 117 -6.52 -19.47 7.49
C ASN A 117 -6.99 -20.02 6.13
N GLN A 118 -6.48 -21.18 5.69
CA GLN A 118 -6.83 -21.82 4.41
C GLN A 118 -6.66 -20.88 3.21
N LEU A 119 -5.53 -20.16 3.21
CA LEU A 119 -5.15 -19.21 2.16
C LEU A 119 -4.62 -19.94 0.93
N GLN A 120 -4.47 -19.20 -0.16
CA GLN A 120 -3.73 -19.67 -1.33
C GLN A 120 -2.28 -20.02 -0.92
N PRO A 121 -1.72 -21.13 -1.42
CA PRO A 121 -0.39 -21.60 -1.05
C PRO A 121 0.69 -20.70 -1.67
N THR A 122 1.01 -19.61 -0.97
CA THR A 122 1.96 -18.58 -1.42
C THR A 122 3.18 -18.56 -0.53
N LYS A 123 4.36 -18.28 -1.10
CA LYS A 123 5.57 -18.02 -0.31
C LYS A 123 5.62 -16.56 0.10
N LEU A 124 6.24 -16.28 1.24
CA LEU A 124 6.32 -14.92 1.79
C LEU A 124 6.90 -13.90 0.80
N ASN A 125 7.97 -14.28 0.10
CA ASN A 125 8.64 -13.44 -0.89
C ASN A 125 7.90 -13.30 -2.24
N GLU A 126 6.82 -14.07 -2.47
CA GLU A 126 5.96 -13.93 -3.64
C GLU A 126 4.85 -12.89 -3.42
N VAL A 127 4.42 -12.70 -2.17
CA VAL A 127 3.29 -11.82 -1.80
C VAL A 127 3.71 -10.54 -1.10
N ALA A 128 4.96 -10.45 -0.63
CA ALA A 128 5.50 -9.27 0.03
C ALA A 128 6.86 -8.86 -0.54
N VAL A 129 7.00 -7.58 -0.84
CA VAL A 129 8.24 -6.97 -1.32
C VAL A 129 8.70 -5.92 -0.30
N TRP A 130 9.48 -6.36 0.68
CA TRP A 130 9.83 -5.55 1.86
C TRP A 130 10.66 -4.33 1.52
N SER A 131 11.71 -4.48 0.70
CA SER A 131 12.57 -3.38 0.26
C SER A 131 11.81 -2.29 -0.49
N TYR A 132 10.73 -2.65 -1.19
CA TYR A 132 9.83 -1.69 -1.82
C TYR A 132 8.97 -0.95 -0.81
N ALA A 133 8.44 -1.65 0.20
CA ALA A 133 7.72 -0.98 1.29
C ALA A 133 8.64 -0.03 2.04
N ASP A 134 9.86 -0.45 2.37
CA ASP A 134 10.87 0.40 3.00
C ASP A 134 11.17 1.63 2.14
N MET A 135 11.34 1.47 0.83
CA MET A 135 11.52 2.60 -0.09
C MET A 135 10.32 3.58 -0.01
N VAL A 136 9.09 3.08 -0.14
CA VAL A 136 7.87 3.91 -0.12
C VAL A 136 7.72 4.65 1.20
N MET A 137 7.98 3.99 2.34
CA MET A 137 7.81 4.56 3.67
C MET A 137 8.90 5.57 4.04
N ASN A 138 10.00 5.62 3.27
CA ASN A 138 11.13 6.52 3.47
C ASN A 138 11.28 7.58 2.37
N VAL A 139 10.26 7.77 1.51
CA VAL A 139 10.24 8.85 0.50
C VAL A 139 10.31 10.24 1.12
N GLY A 140 9.78 10.40 2.35
CA GLY A 140 9.65 11.69 3.02
C GLY A 140 8.45 12.50 2.54
N ALA A 141 8.45 13.81 2.81
CA ALA A 141 7.39 14.72 2.39
C ALA A 141 7.73 15.47 1.10
N GLY A 142 6.71 15.81 0.30
CA GLY A 142 6.84 16.77 -0.82
C GLY A 142 6.96 16.17 -2.22
N TYR A 143 6.82 14.85 -2.38
CA TYR A 143 6.66 14.23 -3.69
C TYR A 143 5.17 14.15 -4.05
N SER A 144 4.76 14.94 -5.03
CA SER A 144 3.42 14.87 -5.62
C SER A 144 3.49 15.14 -7.12
N VAL A 145 2.70 14.43 -7.90
CA VAL A 145 2.63 14.59 -9.35
C VAL A 145 1.29 15.19 -9.76
N SER A 146 1.31 15.98 -10.83
CA SER A 146 0.12 16.67 -11.30
C SER A 146 -0.67 15.83 -12.31
N MET A 147 -1.98 15.73 -12.09
CA MET A 147 -2.96 15.17 -13.03
C MET A 147 -3.53 16.21 -14.00
N ASN A 148 -3.05 17.47 -13.98
CA ASN A 148 -3.65 18.54 -14.80
C ASN A 148 -3.60 18.23 -16.30
N LYS A 149 -2.45 17.76 -16.80
CA LYS A 149 -2.31 17.40 -18.22
C LYS A 149 -3.33 16.33 -18.65
N SER A 150 -3.48 15.28 -17.85
CA SER A 150 -4.45 14.21 -18.13
C SER A 150 -5.88 14.75 -18.18
N LYS A 151 -6.27 15.59 -17.22
CA LYS A 151 -7.59 16.24 -17.18
C LYS A 151 -7.83 17.19 -18.34
N GLU A 152 -6.83 18.00 -18.70
CA GLU A 152 -6.87 18.93 -19.82
C GLU A 152 -7.01 18.20 -21.16
N HIS A 153 -6.50 16.97 -21.26
CA HIS A 153 -6.66 16.10 -22.43
C HIS A 153 -7.92 15.22 -22.37
N GLY A 154 -8.75 15.34 -21.33
CA GLY A 154 -10.06 14.68 -21.22
C GLY A 154 -10.13 13.46 -20.30
N PHE A 155 -9.02 13.05 -19.67
CA PHE A 155 -9.05 11.99 -18.66
C PHE A 155 -9.49 12.54 -17.29
N LEU A 156 -10.75 12.29 -16.94
CA LEU A 156 -11.36 12.73 -15.67
C LEU A 156 -11.51 11.60 -14.65
N GLY A 157 -10.88 10.45 -14.89
CA GLY A 157 -10.84 9.33 -13.96
C GLY A 157 -10.18 9.75 -12.64
N PHE A 158 -10.78 9.36 -11.53
CA PHE A 158 -10.23 9.57 -10.19
C PHE A 158 -10.65 8.42 -9.28
N ARG A 159 -9.98 8.31 -8.13
CA ARG A 159 -10.35 7.40 -7.04
C ARG A 159 -10.22 8.12 -5.72
N ASN A 160 -11.07 7.78 -4.76
CA ASN A 160 -10.82 8.14 -3.37
C ASN A 160 -9.78 7.17 -2.80
N SER A 161 -8.61 7.66 -2.42
CA SER A 161 -7.49 6.81 -1.99
C SER A 161 -7.78 5.99 -0.74
N LYS A 162 -8.62 6.46 0.18
CA LYS A 162 -9.02 5.65 1.35
C LYS A 162 -9.91 4.49 0.93
N ASN A 163 -10.92 4.75 0.10
CA ASN A 163 -11.86 3.73 -0.34
C ASN A 163 -11.18 2.70 -1.25
N SER A 164 -10.30 3.15 -2.15
CA SER A 164 -9.44 2.27 -2.96
C SER A 164 -8.60 1.37 -2.05
N PHE A 165 -7.97 1.91 -1.00
CA PHE A 165 -7.15 1.12 -0.08
C PHE A 165 -7.96 0.00 0.59
N VAL A 166 -9.16 0.32 1.11
CA VAL A 166 -10.09 -0.67 1.67
C VAL A 166 -10.51 -1.70 0.62
N ALA A 167 -10.83 -1.26 -0.60
CA ALA A 167 -11.26 -2.16 -1.68
C ALA A 167 -10.15 -3.15 -2.06
N TRP A 168 -8.88 -2.70 -2.16
CA TRP A 168 -7.75 -3.57 -2.47
C TRP A 168 -7.44 -4.56 -1.33
N ILE A 169 -7.55 -4.13 -0.07
CA ILE A 169 -7.48 -5.05 1.08
C ILE A 169 -8.58 -6.11 0.97
N GLY A 170 -9.83 -5.69 0.75
CA GLY A 170 -10.97 -6.60 0.57
C GLY A 170 -10.79 -7.56 -0.61
N ARG A 171 -10.16 -7.12 -1.70
CA ARG A 171 -9.83 -7.97 -2.85
C ARG A 171 -8.80 -9.03 -2.48
N LEU A 172 -7.75 -8.69 -1.74
CA LEU A 172 -6.75 -9.65 -1.25
C LEU A 172 -7.38 -10.71 -0.32
N LYS A 173 -8.26 -10.27 0.60
CA LYS A 173 -9.00 -11.19 1.50
C LYS A 173 -9.96 -12.11 0.74
N SER A 174 -10.76 -11.56 -0.19
CA SER A 174 -11.70 -12.36 -0.99
C SER A 174 -11.01 -13.39 -1.90
N HIS A 175 -9.79 -13.10 -2.35
CA HIS A 175 -8.96 -14.04 -3.10
C HIS A 175 -8.14 -14.98 -2.20
N ARG A 176 -8.31 -14.88 -0.86
CA ARG A 176 -7.60 -15.66 0.15
C ARG A 176 -6.09 -15.57 0.04
N ILE A 177 -5.56 -14.38 -0.28
CA ILE A 177 -4.12 -14.12 -0.26
C ILE A 177 -3.66 -13.77 1.16
N VAL A 178 -4.51 -13.07 1.91
CA VAL A 178 -4.34 -12.74 3.33
C VAL A 178 -5.64 -13.08 4.08
N PRO A 179 -5.61 -13.26 5.41
CA PRO A 179 -6.80 -13.52 6.21
C PRO A 179 -7.84 -12.38 6.19
#